data_AF-A0A2T2QX91-F1
#
_entry.id   AF-A0A2T2QX91-F1
#
_cell.length_a   1.000
_cell.length_b   1.000
_cell.length_c   1.000
_cell.angle_alpha   90.00
_cell.angle_beta   90.00
_cell.angle_gamma   90.00
#
_symmetry.space_group_name_H-M   'P 1'
#
loop_
_entity.id
_entity.type
_entity.pdbx_description
1 polymer ?
#
loop_
_entity_poly.entity_id
_entity_poly.type
_entity_poly.pdbx_seq_one_letter_code
_entity_poly.pdbx_strand_id
1 'polypeptide(L)'
;GIITTNIKVGGKLHSRKGINLPDTDLGGDIITHKDYADIEFAIEQGVDYIALSFVQSGEDVTLLREFLEAREASVKIIAKIETNSALDNIENVMAASDGVMVARGDLAVEAGPEVVPIAQRHIIGLAQHYGKIAIVATQMLASMTDSSQPTRAEVSDIATAVVCGADCLMLSDETATGNYPTEAVALMKKVSLYAETNSPVEPKFINMEDQTQGSSIASAAITLAHQLQAEMIIAETASGKTARNIAAHRPQMPIIMATTNQQVAQQLAVVYGSKSYYFQDAEKAGLQAVQKQQEKGGLEPGNLVVLTYGEYPGVAGGTDTIKVREVQ
;
A
#
# COMPACT_ATOMS: atom_id res chain seq x y z
N GLY A 1 1.24 33.29 -23.26
CA GLY A 1 0.18 33.90 -24.10
C GLY A 1 -1.10 34.02 -23.29
N ILE A 2 -2.17 34.55 -23.88
CA ILE A 2 -3.52 34.52 -23.28
C ILE A 2 -4.25 33.33 -23.88
N ILE A 3 -4.85 32.49 -23.03
CA ILE A 3 -5.71 31.38 -23.46
C ILE A 3 -7.16 31.81 -23.28
N THR A 4 -7.96 31.70 -24.34
CA THR A 4 -9.40 32.01 -24.32
C THR A 4 -10.18 30.71 -24.44
N THR A 5 -11.10 30.45 -23.51
CA THR A 5 -11.93 29.24 -23.49
C THR A 5 -13.42 29.59 -23.36
N ASN A 6 -14.28 28.65 -23.71
CA ASN A 6 -15.73 28.76 -23.50
C ASN A 6 -16.16 27.82 -22.37
N ILE A 7 -16.96 28.33 -21.43
CA ILE A 7 -17.49 27.53 -20.33
C ILE A 7 -18.55 26.56 -20.87
N LYS A 8 -18.26 25.26 -20.83
CA LYS A 8 -19.24 24.21 -21.19
C LYS A 8 -20.13 23.80 -20.02
N VAL A 9 -19.56 23.73 -18.81
CA VAL A 9 -20.26 23.42 -17.56
C VAL A 9 -19.89 24.47 -16.53
N GLY A 10 -20.90 25.17 -15.99
CA GLY A 10 -20.69 26.23 -15.01
C GLY A 10 -20.49 25.72 -13.59
N GLY A 11 -19.90 26.54 -12.73
CA GLY A 11 -19.66 26.22 -11.32
C GLY A 11 -18.97 27.35 -10.57
N LYS A 12 -18.70 27.15 -9.27
CA LYS A 12 -17.90 28.08 -8.47
C LYS A 12 -16.42 27.73 -8.63
N LEU A 13 -15.60 28.70 -9.05
CA LEU A 13 -14.14 28.58 -9.07
C LEU A 13 -13.56 29.34 -7.88
N HIS A 14 -12.73 28.67 -7.09
CA HIS A 14 -12.01 29.28 -5.97
C HIS A 14 -10.57 29.62 -6.38
N SER A 15 -9.90 30.45 -5.57
CA SER A 15 -8.50 30.81 -5.82
C SER A 15 -7.59 29.58 -5.71
N ARG A 16 -6.56 29.52 -6.57
CA ARG A 16 -5.55 28.44 -6.63
C ARG A 16 -6.14 27.03 -6.81
N LYS A 17 -7.29 26.90 -7.47
CA LYS A 17 -7.82 25.59 -7.87
C LYS A 17 -6.97 25.01 -9.01
N GLY A 18 -6.70 23.71 -8.93
CA GLY A 18 -6.00 22.96 -9.96
C GLY A 18 -6.74 23.01 -11.30
N ILE A 19 -5.98 22.90 -12.38
CA ILE A 19 -6.49 22.81 -13.75
C ILE A 19 -5.90 21.54 -14.32
N ASN A 20 -6.77 20.67 -14.83
CA ASN A 20 -6.36 19.50 -15.60
C ASN A 20 -6.44 19.86 -17.09
N LEU A 21 -5.45 19.41 -17.85
CA LEU A 21 -5.37 19.59 -19.29
C LEU A 21 -5.17 18.22 -19.93
N PRO A 22 -6.24 17.39 -19.99
CA PRO A 22 -6.17 16.08 -20.61
C PRO A 22 -5.63 16.19 -22.04
N ASP A 23 -4.90 15.17 -22.46
CA ASP A 23 -4.31 15.05 -23.81
C ASP A 23 -3.26 16.12 -24.15
N THR A 24 -2.76 16.87 -23.16
CA THR A 24 -1.74 17.91 -23.35
C THR A 24 -0.45 17.55 -22.62
N ASP A 25 0.62 17.28 -23.36
CA ASP A 25 1.96 17.31 -22.80
C ASP A 25 2.34 18.78 -22.58
N LEU A 26 2.38 19.18 -21.31
CA LEU A 26 2.68 20.55 -20.94
C LEU A 26 4.17 20.89 -21.05
N GLY A 27 5.05 19.90 -21.20
CA GLY A 27 6.49 20.07 -21.18
C GLY A 27 6.98 20.68 -19.87
N GLY A 28 7.72 19.91 -19.08
CA GLY A 28 8.28 20.39 -17.82
C GLY A 28 8.87 19.27 -16.99
N ASP A 29 9.65 19.64 -15.99
CA ASP A 29 10.21 18.67 -15.05
C ASP A 29 9.10 18.09 -14.19
N ILE A 30 9.04 16.76 -14.09
CA ILE A 30 8.05 16.05 -13.28
C ILE A 30 8.22 16.32 -11.78
N ILE A 31 9.45 16.65 -11.38
CA ILE A 31 9.81 17.09 -10.04
C ILE A 31 10.29 18.53 -10.14
N THR A 32 9.52 19.46 -9.60
CA THR A 32 9.86 20.88 -9.66
C THR A 32 10.95 21.23 -8.65
N HIS A 33 11.56 22.41 -8.80
CA HIS A 33 12.50 22.94 -7.78
C HIS A 33 11.90 23.01 -6.37
N LYS A 34 10.59 23.29 -6.27
CA LYS A 34 9.88 23.29 -4.98
C LYS A 34 9.79 21.87 -4.43
N ASP A 35 9.45 20.89 -5.28
CA ASP A 35 9.32 19.50 -4.84
C ASP A 35 10.65 18.95 -4.33
N TYR A 36 11.77 19.26 -4.97
CA TYR A 36 13.10 18.90 -4.44
C TYR A 36 13.35 19.47 -3.04
N ALA A 37 12.99 20.73 -2.78
CA ALA A 37 13.13 21.34 -1.46
C ALA A 37 12.23 20.65 -0.41
N ASP A 38 11.00 20.31 -0.78
CA ASP A 38 10.07 19.58 0.09
C ASP A 38 10.54 18.14 0.36
N ILE A 39 11.13 17.48 -0.63
CA ILE A 39 11.73 16.15 -0.49
C ILE A 39 12.90 16.19 0.49
N GLU A 40 13.79 17.19 0.38
CA GLU A 40 14.90 17.36 1.33
C GLU A 40 14.38 17.57 2.76
N PHE A 41 13.39 18.44 2.93
CA PHE A 41 12.74 18.62 4.22
C PHE A 41 12.13 17.31 4.74
N ALA A 42 11.45 16.54 3.89
CA ALA A 42 10.83 15.27 4.28
C ALA A 42 11.87 14.22 4.71
N ILE A 43 13.03 14.16 4.04
CA ILE A 43 14.15 13.30 4.43
C ILE A 43 14.64 13.69 5.83
N GLU A 44 14.82 14.98 6.10
CA GLU A 44 15.23 15.48 7.42
C GLU A 44 14.21 15.14 8.53
N GLN A 45 12.91 15.13 8.19
CA GLN A 45 11.86 14.73 9.12
C GLN A 45 11.74 13.20 9.31
N GLY A 46 12.51 12.41 8.56
CA GLY A 46 12.51 10.95 8.67
C GLY A 46 11.21 10.30 8.20
N VAL A 47 10.57 10.84 7.16
CA VAL A 47 9.35 10.23 6.60
C VAL A 47 9.61 8.82 6.06
N ASP A 48 8.61 7.97 6.09
CA ASP A 48 8.71 6.59 5.60
C ASP A 48 8.51 6.48 4.09
N TYR A 49 7.63 7.33 3.56
CA TYR A 49 7.21 7.33 2.16
C TYR A 49 7.15 8.75 1.57
N ILE A 50 7.47 8.87 0.29
CA ILE A 50 7.17 10.03 -0.55
C ILE A 50 6.25 9.56 -1.69
N ALA A 51 5.14 10.25 -1.88
CA ALA A 51 4.22 9.98 -3.00
C ALA A 51 4.49 10.97 -4.14
N LEU A 52 4.90 10.46 -5.31
CA LEU A 52 5.18 11.27 -6.49
C LEU A 52 3.89 11.44 -7.31
N SER A 53 3.50 12.70 -7.52
CA SER A 53 2.29 13.08 -8.25
C SER A 53 2.52 13.15 -9.76
N PHE A 54 1.43 12.99 -10.52
CA PHE A 54 1.39 13.11 -11.98
C PHE A 54 2.46 12.29 -12.71
N VAL A 55 2.83 11.13 -12.15
CA VAL A 55 3.75 10.19 -12.79
C VAL A 55 3.26 9.90 -14.20
N GLN A 56 4.17 9.78 -15.15
CA GLN A 56 3.88 9.42 -16.53
C GLN A 56 4.64 8.15 -16.94
N SER A 57 5.79 7.89 -16.33
CA SER A 57 6.73 6.84 -16.75
C SER A 57 7.51 6.25 -15.58
N GLY A 58 8.21 5.13 -15.83
CA GLY A 58 9.12 4.54 -14.84
C GLY A 58 10.37 5.39 -14.60
N GLU A 59 10.76 6.18 -15.59
CA GLU A 59 11.87 7.12 -15.55
C GLU A 59 11.63 8.23 -14.52
N ASP A 60 10.40 8.73 -14.40
CA ASP A 60 10.02 9.72 -13.38
C ASP A 60 10.30 9.23 -11.96
N VAL A 61 9.96 7.96 -11.71
CA VAL A 61 10.17 7.30 -10.42
C VAL A 61 11.66 7.02 -10.20
N THR A 62 12.38 6.64 -11.25
CA THR A 62 13.83 6.39 -11.21
C THR A 62 14.59 7.68 -10.89
N LEU A 63 14.20 8.81 -11.48
CA LEU A 63 14.79 10.12 -11.20
C LEU A 63 14.66 10.47 -9.71
N LEU A 64 13.48 10.29 -9.11
CA LEU A 64 13.31 10.49 -7.67
C LEU A 64 14.16 9.50 -6.86
N ARG A 65 14.23 8.24 -7.28
CA ARG A 65 15.03 7.21 -6.61
C ARG A 65 16.51 7.59 -6.57
N GLU A 66 17.09 8.01 -7.69
CA GLU A 66 18.48 8.46 -7.77
C GLU A 66 18.72 9.67 -6.84
N PHE A 67 17.78 10.61 -6.77
CA PHE A 67 17.86 11.76 -5.88
C PHE A 67 17.88 11.37 -4.39
N LEU A 68 17.07 10.37 -4.00
CA LEU A 68 17.02 9.82 -2.64
C LEU A 68 18.29 9.02 -2.32
N GLU A 69 18.76 8.18 -3.24
CA GLU A 69 19.98 7.36 -3.08
C GLU A 69 21.23 8.23 -2.91
N ALA A 70 21.34 9.34 -3.66
CA ALA A 70 22.42 10.31 -3.51
C ALA A 70 22.47 10.97 -2.11
N ARG A 71 21.37 10.88 -1.34
CA ARG A 71 21.24 11.37 0.04
C ARG A 71 21.24 10.24 1.07
N GLU A 72 21.52 9.01 0.65
CA GLU A 72 21.45 7.81 1.49
C GLU A 72 20.08 7.64 2.18
N ALA A 73 19.02 8.19 1.59
CA ALA A 73 17.70 8.20 2.16
C ALA A 73 17.00 6.86 1.90
N SER A 74 16.57 6.19 2.97
CA SER A 74 15.85 4.90 2.90
C SER A 74 14.34 5.04 2.68
N VAL A 75 13.89 6.23 2.25
CA VAL A 75 12.48 6.58 2.00
C VAL A 75 11.95 5.80 0.81
N LYS A 76 10.69 5.37 0.88
CA LYS A 76 10.02 4.58 -0.15
C LYS A 76 9.21 5.46 -1.09
N ILE A 77 9.16 5.10 -2.38
CA ILE A 77 8.42 5.89 -3.38
C ILE A 77 7.08 5.25 -3.69
N ILE A 78 6.01 6.03 -3.54
CA ILE A 78 4.67 5.68 -4.02
C ILE A 78 4.37 6.46 -5.29
N ALA A 79 4.20 5.78 -6.42
CA ALA A 79 3.77 6.43 -7.65
C ALA A 79 2.26 6.67 -7.63
N LYS A 80 1.82 7.92 -7.78
CA LYS A 80 0.39 8.26 -7.89
C LYS A 80 -0.04 8.10 -9.34
N ILE A 81 -0.98 7.17 -9.56
CA ILE A 81 -1.53 6.86 -10.88
C ILE A 81 -2.71 7.81 -11.12
N GLU A 82 -2.41 8.92 -11.80
CA GLU A 82 -3.30 10.08 -12.00
C GLU A 82 -3.54 10.38 -13.49
N THR A 83 -2.72 9.84 -14.39
CA THR A 83 -2.68 10.22 -15.81
C THR A 83 -2.91 9.02 -16.73
N ASN A 84 -3.35 9.25 -17.97
CA ASN A 84 -3.39 8.20 -18.99
C ASN A 84 -2.00 7.62 -19.26
N SER A 85 -0.97 8.46 -19.31
CA SER A 85 0.42 8.01 -19.53
C SER A 85 0.89 7.03 -18.45
N ALA A 86 0.53 7.25 -17.17
CA ALA A 86 0.84 6.28 -16.11
C ALA A 86 0.12 4.94 -16.30
N LEU A 87 -1.12 4.94 -16.81
CA LEU A 87 -1.85 3.71 -17.10
C LEU A 87 -1.20 2.96 -18.27
N ASP A 88 -0.83 3.65 -19.33
CA ASP A 88 -0.18 3.06 -20.51
C ASP A 88 1.20 2.47 -20.16
N ASN A 89 1.91 3.06 -19.19
CA ASN A 89 3.23 2.62 -18.72
C ASN A 89 3.20 1.90 -17.38
N ILE A 90 2.04 1.38 -16.95
CA ILE A 90 1.82 0.96 -15.56
C ILE A 90 2.81 -0.11 -15.08
N GLU A 91 3.24 -1.02 -15.96
CA GLU A 91 4.21 -2.06 -15.58
C GLU A 91 5.59 -1.47 -15.27
N ASN A 92 6.07 -0.50 -16.06
CA ASN A 92 7.35 0.17 -15.83
C ASN A 92 7.30 1.05 -14.58
N VAL A 93 6.19 1.78 -14.39
CA VAL A 93 5.94 2.57 -13.17
C VAL A 93 5.88 1.67 -11.94
N MET A 94 5.17 0.54 -12.03
CA MET A 94 5.10 -0.46 -10.98
C MET A 94 6.49 -1.02 -10.68
N ALA A 95 7.28 -1.38 -11.69
CA ALA A 95 8.61 -1.95 -11.52
C ALA A 95 9.60 -0.97 -10.83
N ALA A 96 9.54 0.32 -11.15
CA ALA A 96 10.43 1.34 -10.58
C ALA A 96 10.02 1.82 -9.16
N SER A 97 8.74 1.71 -8.79
CA SER A 97 8.20 2.21 -7.51
C SER A 97 8.34 1.22 -6.35
N ASP A 98 8.16 1.66 -5.11
CA ASP A 98 8.01 0.75 -3.94
C ASP A 98 6.53 0.40 -3.67
N GLY A 99 5.62 1.13 -4.31
CA GLY A 99 4.17 0.95 -4.28
C GLY A 99 3.48 1.98 -5.15
N VAL A 100 2.17 1.86 -5.27
CA VAL A 100 1.34 2.74 -6.10
C VAL A 100 0.12 3.23 -5.35
N MET A 101 -0.38 4.39 -5.75
CA MET A 101 -1.63 4.96 -5.27
C MET A 101 -2.56 5.20 -6.45
N VAL A 102 -3.72 4.55 -6.43
CA VAL A 102 -4.80 4.82 -7.40
C VAL A 102 -5.49 6.11 -6.97
N ALA A 103 -5.11 7.23 -7.57
CA ALA A 103 -5.62 8.56 -7.26
C ALA A 103 -6.84 8.88 -8.14
N ARG A 104 -7.99 8.38 -7.69
CA ARG A 104 -9.22 8.25 -8.49
C ARG A 104 -9.80 9.57 -8.95
N GLY A 105 -9.67 10.63 -8.15
CA GLY A 105 -10.16 11.97 -8.49
C GLY A 105 -9.54 12.50 -9.77
N ASP A 106 -8.22 12.63 -9.81
CA ASP A 106 -7.47 13.09 -10.99
C ASP A 106 -7.59 12.08 -12.14
N LEU A 107 -7.47 10.78 -11.85
CA LEU A 107 -7.56 9.75 -12.87
C LEU A 107 -8.92 9.72 -13.58
N ALA A 108 -10.03 10.00 -12.87
CA ALA A 108 -11.35 10.09 -13.49
C ALA A 108 -11.49 11.29 -14.43
N VAL A 109 -10.77 12.39 -14.15
CA VAL A 109 -10.74 13.57 -15.03
C VAL A 109 -9.89 13.31 -16.27
N GLU A 110 -8.76 12.61 -16.11
CA GLU A 110 -7.82 12.30 -17.19
C GLU A 110 -8.28 11.13 -18.08
N ALA A 111 -8.67 10.01 -17.49
CA ALA A 111 -8.99 8.76 -18.19
C ALA A 111 -10.49 8.47 -18.31
N GLY A 112 -11.34 9.22 -17.61
CA GLY A 112 -12.78 9.01 -17.57
C GLY A 112 -13.24 8.17 -16.37
N PRO A 113 -14.41 8.49 -15.77
CA PRO A 113 -14.90 7.83 -14.55
C PRO A 113 -15.22 6.34 -14.74
N GLU A 114 -15.55 5.91 -15.96
CA GLU A 114 -15.82 4.51 -16.30
C GLU A 114 -14.55 3.65 -16.37
N VAL A 115 -13.40 4.26 -16.63
CA VAL A 115 -12.10 3.57 -16.72
C VAL A 115 -11.56 3.25 -15.33
N VAL A 116 -11.73 4.17 -14.37
CA VAL A 116 -11.14 4.09 -13.03
C VAL A 116 -11.44 2.78 -12.29
N PRO A 117 -12.69 2.26 -12.24
CA PRO A 117 -12.95 1.00 -11.53
C PRO A 117 -12.22 -0.21 -12.13
N ILE A 118 -12.00 -0.22 -13.44
CA ILE A 118 -11.28 -1.29 -14.14
C ILE A 118 -9.77 -1.15 -13.94
N ALA A 119 -9.25 0.07 -14.13
CA ALA A 119 -7.85 0.39 -13.90
C ALA A 119 -7.42 0.08 -12.46
N GLN A 120 -8.23 0.46 -11.46
CA GLN A 120 -7.96 0.17 -10.05
C GLN A 120 -7.72 -1.33 -9.81
N ARG A 121 -8.58 -2.20 -10.34
CA ARG A 121 -8.42 -3.66 -10.20
C ARG A 121 -7.14 -4.14 -10.84
N HIS A 122 -6.84 -3.67 -12.03
CA HIS A 122 -5.61 -4.04 -12.73
C HIS A 122 -4.36 -3.61 -11.95
N ILE A 123 -4.34 -2.36 -11.46
CA ILE A 123 -3.22 -1.81 -10.66
C ILE A 123 -3.02 -2.59 -9.36
N ILE A 124 -4.10 -2.93 -8.64
CA ILE A 124 -4.00 -3.75 -7.42
C ILE A 124 -3.43 -5.13 -7.74
N GLY A 125 -3.87 -5.77 -8.82
CA GLY A 125 -3.36 -7.07 -9.25
C GLY A 125 -1.88 -7.03 -9.62
N LEU A 126 -1.44 -5.99 -10.34
CA LEU A 126 -0.03 -5.77 -10.63
C LEU A 126 0.77 -5.54 -9.34
N ALA A 127 0.29 -4.72 -8.40
CA ALA A 127 0.99 -4.48 -7.14
C ALA A 127 1.19 -5.79 -6.36
N GLN A 128 0.16 -6.64 -6.29
CA GLN A 128 0.26 -7.97 -5.69
C GLN A 128 1.30 -8.83 -6.42
N HIS A 129 1.27 -8.89 -7.75
CA HIS A 129 2.24 -9.65 -8.53
C HIS A 129 3.69 -9.20 -8.25
N TYR A 130 3.95 -7.91 -8.14
CA TYR A 130 5.28 -7.36 -7.87
C TYR A 130 5.67 -7.37 -6.38
N GLY A 131 4.79 -7.79 -5.47
CA GLY A 131 5.03 -7.72 -4.02
C GLY A 131 5.13 -6.30 -3.49
N LYS A 132 4.34 -5.38 -4.06
CA LYS A 132 4.33 -3.93 -3.76
C LYS A 132 2.97 -3.52 -3.20
N ILE A 133 2.95 -2.40 -2.47
CA ILE A 133 1.70 -1.93 -1.86
C ILE A 133 0.82 -1.20 -2.88
N ALA A 134 -0.48 -1.44 -2.83
CA ALA A 134 -1.48 -0.66 -3.55
C ALA A 134 -2.38 0.11 -2.58
N ILE A 135 -2.38 1.44 -2.72
CA ILE A 135 -3.25 2.35 -1.98
C ILE A 135 -4.40 2.78 -2.88
N VAL A 136 -5.65 2.62 -2.43
CA VAL A 136 -6.81 3.19 -3.12
C VAL A 136 -7.17 4.52 -2.44
N ALA A 137 -7.16 5.60 -3.21
CA ALA A 137 -7.23 6.95 -2.70
C ALA A 137 -8.35 7.79 -3.31
N THR A 138 -8.72 8.84 -2.57
CA THR A 138 -9.72 9.88 -2.90
C THR A 138 -11.15 9.37 -2.97
N GLN A 139 -12.11 10.18 -2.52
CA GLN A 139 -13.55 9.91 -2.60
C GLN A 139 -14.02 8.57 -2.02
N MET A 140 -13.32 8.04 -0.99
CA MET A 140 -13.77 6.82 -0.31
C MET A 140 -14.98 7.10 0.59
N LEU A 141 -15.03 8.26 1.24
CA LEU A 141 -16.11 8.73 2.11
C LEU A 141 -16.34 10.24 1.89
N ALA A 142 -16.23 10.75 0.66
CA ALA A 142 -16.27 12.18 0.36
C ALA A 142 -17.46 12.92 1.01
N SER A 143 -18.64 12.30 1.02
CA SER A 143 -19.84 12.87 1.64
C SER A 143 -19.67 13.12 3.14
N MET A 144 -18.79 12.36 3.81
CA MET A 144 -18.51 12.50 5.24
C MET A 144 -17.65 13.72 5.60
N THR A 145 -17.20 14.49 4.61
CA THR A 145 -16.64 15.82 4.85
C THR A 145 -17.70 16.73 5.49
N ASP A 146 -18.94 16.65 5.02
CA ASP A 146 -20.06 17.52 5.44
C ASP A 146 -21.22 16.76 6.13
N SER A 147 -21.20 15.42 6.10
CA SER A 147 -22.26 14.57 6.64
C SER A 147 -21.71 13.59 7.68
N SER A 148 -22.44 13.34 8.77
CA SER A 148 -22.06 12.29 9.74
C SER A 148 -22.28 10.87 9.21
N GLN A 149 -22.92 10.72 8.04
CA GLN A 149 -23.27 9.43 7.45
C GLN A 149 -22.83 9.36 5.99
N PRO A 150 -22.28 8.21 5.55
CA PRO A 150 -21.90 7.97 4.17
C PRO A 150 -23.13 7.71 3.30
N THR A 151 -22.92 7.72 2.00
CA THR A 151 -23.83 7.11 1.04
C THR A 151 -23.66 5.59 1.00
N ARG A 152 -24.66 4.88 0.47
CA ARG A 152 -24.55 3.42 0.23
C ARG A 152 -23.49 3.08 -0.83
N ALA A 153 -23.29 3.99 -1.79
CA ALA A 153 -22.30 3.81 -2.85
C ALA A 153 -20.88 3.83 -2.28
N GLU A 154 -20.56 4.77 -1.40
CA GLU A 154 -19.26 4.87 -0.72
C GLU A 154 -18.96 3.63 0.14
N VAL A 155 -19.96 3.12 0.88
CA VAL A 155 -19.80 1.87 1.65
C VAL A 155 -19.52 0.69 0.72
N SER A 156 -20.22 0.59 -0.40
CA SER A 156 -19.99 -0.46 -1.41
C SER A 156 -18.61 -0.35 -2.06
N ASP A 157 -18.13 0.86 -2.28
CA ASP A 157 -16.84 1.16 -2.89
C ASP A 157 -15.67 0.75 -1.97
N ILE A 158 -15.74 1.08 -0.68
CA ILE A 158 -14.80 0.60 0.35
C ILE A 158 -14.76 -0.93 0.37
N ALA A 159 -15.94 -1.57 0.46
CA ALA A 159 -16.01 -3.03 0.49
C ALA A 159 -15.40 -3.65 -0.78
N THR A 160 -15.65 -3.05 -1.96
CA THR A 160 -15.08 -3.52 -3.22
C THR A 160 -13.56 -3.41 -3.25
N ALA A 161 -13.00 -2.28 -2.81
CA ALA A 161 -11.54 -2.09 -2.76
C ALA A 161 -10.85 -3.10 -1.82
N VAL A 162 -11.48 -3.41 -0.69
CA VAL A 162 -11.02 -4.44 0.25
C VAL A 162 -11.07 -5.83 -0.37
N VAL A 163 -12.19 -6.19 -1.01
CA VAL A 163 -12.34 -7.49 -1.68
C VAL A 163 -11.39 -7.65 -2.86
N CYS A 164 -11.06 -6.56 -3.57
CA CYS A 164 -9.99 -6.58 -4.58
C CYS A 164 -8.60 -6.80 -3.98
N GLY A 165 -8.44 -6.67 -2.67
CA GLY A 165 -7.17 -6.84 -1.97
C GLY A 165 -6.26 -5.62 -2.10
N ALA A 166 -6.79 -4.40 -1.97
CA ALA A 166 -5.94 -3.23 -1.72
C ALA A 166 -5.18 -3.40 -0.39
N ASP A 167 -3.94 -2.91 -0.30
CA ASP A 167 -3.19 -2.92 0.95
C ASP A 167 -3.70 -1.85 1.92
N CYS A 168 -4.06 -0.69 1.37
CA CYS A 168 -4.55 0.45 2.13
C CYS A 168 -5.67 1.18 1.41
N LEU A 169 -6.55 1.79 2.20
CA LEU A 169 -7.53 2.77 1.75
C LEU A 169 -7.18 4.12 2.37
N MET A 170 -7.33 5.20 1.61
CA MET A 170 -6.95 6.54 2.04
C MET A 170 -8.15 7.46 2.16
N LEU A 171 -8.22 8.16 3.29
CA LEU A 171 -9.09 9.34 3.48
C LEU A 171 -8.28 10.60 3.16
N SER A 172 -8.92 11.57 2.52
CA SER A 172 -8.32 12.84 2.10
C SER A 172 -8.97 13.98 2.90
N ASP A 173 -9.82 14.77 2.24
CA ASP A 173 -10.53 15.90 2.84
C ASP A 173 -11.39 15.49 4.03
N GLU A 174 -11.88 14.24 4.06
CA GLU A 174 -12.67 13.68 5.16
C GLU A 174 -11.98 13.82 6.52
N THR A 175 -10.64 13.70 6.53
CA THR A 175 -9.83 13.80 7.75
C THR A 175 -9.03 15.10 7.85
N ALA A 176 -8.62 15.66 6.72
CA ALA A 176 -7.80 16.87 6.68
C ALA A 176 -8.60 18.13 7.06
N THR A 177 -9.83 18.24 6.57
CA THR A 177 -10.68 19.44 6.73
C THR A 177 -12.14 19.15 7.04
N GLY A 178 -12.54 17.88 7.07
CA GLY A 178 -13.92 17.45 7.26
C GLY A 178 -14.44 17.64 8.68
N ASN A 179 -15.77 17.67 8.81
CA ASN A 179 -16.47 17.87 10.09
C ASN A 179 -16.56 16.58 10.94
N TYR A 180 -16.31 15.42 10.35
CA TYR A 180 -16.48 14.10 11.00
C TYR A 180 -15.25 13.17 10.80
N PRO A 181 -14.02 13.64 11.10
CA PRO A 181 -12.79 12.92 10.77
C PRO A 181 -12.66 11.59 11.53
N THR A 182 -13.05 11.55 12.81
CA THR A 182 -12.98 10.35 13.64
C THR A 182 -13.97 9.29 13.21
N GLU A 183 -15.17 9.70 12.83
CA GLU A 183 -16.27 8.85 12.37
C GLU A 183 -15.96 8.27 11.01
N ALA A 184 -15.34 9.04 10.10
CA ALA A 184 -14.90 8.56 8.80
C ALA A 184 -13.88 7.41 8.96
N VAL A 185 -12.87 7.57 9.82
CA VAL A 185 -11.88 6.52 10.13
C VAL A 185 -12.55 5.29 10.76
N ALA A 186 -13.41 5.49 11.76
CA ALA A 186 -14.11 4.41 12.44
C ALA A 186 -15.03 3.62 11.51
N LEU A 187 -15.72 4.29 10.60
CA LEU A 187 -16.57 3.67 9.60
C LEU A 187 -15.73 2.91 8.57
N MET A 188 -14.68 3.51 8.01
CA MET A 188 -13.81 2.82 7.04
C MET A 188 -13.28 1.51 7.64
N LYS A 189 -12.78 1.55 8.89
CA LYS A 189 -12.38 0.35 9.63
C LYS A 189 -13.51 -0.68 9.75
N LYS A 190 -14.71 -0.23 10.14
CA LYS A 190 -15.87 -1.12 10.32
C LYS A 190 -16.25 -1.84 9.03
N VAL A 191 -16.27 -1.12 7.90
CA VAL A 191 -16.61 -1.70 6.59
C VAL A 191 -15.51 -2.65 6.13
N SER A 192 -14.22 -2.28 6.28
CA SER A 192 -13.10 -3.15 5.90
C SER A 192 -13.11 -4.47 6.65
N LEU A 193 -13.23 -4.45 7.98
CA LEU A 193 -13.28 -5.69 8.79
C LEU A 193 -14.47 -6.58 8.44
N TYR A 194 -15.62 -5.97 8.13
CA TYR A 194 -16.79 -6.72 7.70
C TYR A 194 -16.57 -7.38 6.34
N ALA A 195 -16.00 -6.66 5.38
CA ALA A 195 -15.70 -7.17 4.05
C ALA A 195 -14.64 -8.30 4.07
N GLU A 196 -13.58 -8.16 4.88
CA GLU A 196 -12.54 -9.17 5.05
C GLU A 196 -13.08 -10.52 5.54
N THR A 197 -14.07 -10.50 6.45
CA THR A 197 -14.59 -11.71 7.10
C THR A 197 -15.83 -12.31 6.43
N ASN A 198 -16.54 -11.53 5.62
CA ASN A 198 -17.83 -11.95 5.03
C ASN A 198 -17.83 -11.98 3.49
N SER A 199 -16.71 -11.67 2.84
CA SER A 199 -16.62 -11.78 1.37
C SER A 199 -16.64 -13.25 0.96
N PRO A 200 -17.58 -13.67 0.07
CA PRO A 200 -17.56 -15.01 -0.50
C PRO A 200 -16.54 -15.14 -1.65
N VAL A 201 -15.85 -14.05 -2.00
CA VAL A 201 -14.92 -13.97 -3.12
C VAL A 201 -13.52 -13.70 -2.60
N GLU A 202 -12.58 -14.52 -3.03
CA GLU A 202 -11.15 -14.26 -2.87
C GLU A 202 -10.65 -13.45 -4.07
N PRO A 203 -9.78 -12.44 -3.85
CA PRO A 203 -9.11 -11.76 -4.94
C PRO A 203 -8.25 -12.78 -5.70
N LYS A 204 -8.67 -13.11 -6.92
CA LYS A 204 -7.86 -13.89 -7.87
C LYS A 204 -7.57 -13.02 -9.07
N PHE A 205 -6.32 -12.56 -9.16
CA PHE A 205 -5.81 -11.94 -10.37
C PHE A 205 -5.32 -13.03 -11.32
N ILE A 206 -5.52 -12.83 -12.61
CA ILE A 206 -5.18 -13.81 -13.64
C ILE A 206 -3.68 -14.09 -13.59
N ASN A 207 -3.33 -15.38 -13.45
CA ASN A 207 -2.00 -16.00 -13.52
C ASN A 207 -0.86 -15.09 -13.98
N MET A 208 -0.25 -14.41 -13.02
CA MET A 208 1.10 -13.89 -13.16
C MET A 208 1.94 -14.70 -12.17
N GLU A 209 2.34 -15.91 -12.57
CA GLU A 209 3.21 -16.77 -11.74
C GLU A 209 4.54 -16.04 -11.51
N ASP A 210 4.68 -15.37 -10.37
CA ASP A 210 5.99 -14.90 -9.92
C ASP A 210 6.75 -16.09 -9.32
N GLN A 211 7.73 -16.58 -10.07
CA GLN A 211 8.56 -17.73 -9.71
C GLN A 211 9.82 -17.32 -8.92
N THR A 212 9.84 -16.13 -8.30
CA THR A 212 10.94 -15.78 -7.40
C THR A 212 11.02 -16.74 -6.20
N GLN A 213 12.25 -16.98 -5.70
CA GLN A 213 12.47 -17.78 -4.49
C GLN A 213 11.64 -17.26 -3.30
N GLY A 214 11.61 -15.93 -3.11
CA GLY A 214 10.87 -15.31 -2.03
C GLY A 214 9.35 -15.49 -2.14
N SER A 215 8.79 -15.41 -3.36
CA SER A 215 7.37 -15.69 -3.62
C SER A 215 7.06 -17.16 -3.36
N SER A 216 7.92 -18.08 -3.83
CA SER A 216 7.76 -19.53 -3.64
C SER A 216 7.76 -19.92 -2.16
N ILE A 217 8.68 -19.37 -1.36
CA ILE A 217 8.73 -19.60 0.09
C ILE A 217 7.49 -19.03 0.79
N ALA A 218 7.04 -17.83 0.39
CA ALA A 218 5.82 -17.24 0.92
C ALA A 218 4.59 -18.14 0.66
N SER A 219 4.42 -18.60 -0.58
CA SER A 219 3.35 -19.54 -0.95
C SER A 219 3.42 -20.85 -0.14
N ALA A 220 4.61 -21.42 0.03
CA ALA A 220 4.81 -22.64 0.82
C ALA A 220 4.48 -22.42 2.31
N ALA A 221 4.89 -21.29 2.89
CA ALA A 221 4.59 -20.95 4.28
C ALA A 221 3.09 -20.76 4.52
N ILE A 222 2.38 -20.10 3.60
CA ILE A 222 0.92 -19.90 3.68
C ILE A 222 0.20 -21.24 3.57
N THR A 223 0.61 -22.08 2.60
CA THR A 223 0.04 -23.42 2.44
C THR A 223 0.20 -24.26 3.71
N LEU A 224 1.40 -24.25 4.29
CA LEU A 224 1.70 -24.96 5.53
C LEU A 224 0.88 -24.42 6.70
N ALA A 225 0.80 -23.09 6.85
CA ALA A 225 0.01 -22.44 7.89
C ALA A 225 -1.46 -22.82 7.80
N HIS A 226 -2.04 -22.82 6.60
CA HIS A 226 -3.43 -23.20 6.38
C HIS A 226 -3.68 -24.69 6.69
N GLN A 227 -2.80 -25.59 6.21
CA GLN A 227 -2.93 -27.03 6.45
C GLN A 227 -2.83 -27.40 7.93
N LEU A 228 -2.00 -26.69 8.68
CA LEU A 228 -1.81 -26.91 10.11
C LEU A 228 -2.79 -26.12 10.98
N GLN A 229 -3.69 -25.33 10.37
CA GLN A 229 -4.58 -24.41 11.08
C GLN A 229 -3.80 -23.52 12.05
N ALA A 230 -2.65 -23.02 11.61
CA ALA A 230 -1.84 -22.11 12.40
C ALA A 230 -2.58 -20.78 12.61
N GLU A 231 -2.43 -20.22 13.81
CA GLU A 231 -3.14 -19.00 14.22
C GLU A 231 -2.64 -17.77 13.45
N MET A 232 -1.36 -17.75 13.09
CA MET A 232 -0.73 -16.65 12.36
C MET A 232 0.61 -17.03 11.71
N ILE A 233 1.05 -16.18 10.79
CA ILE A 233 2.39 -16.23 10.21
C ILE A 233 3.25 -15.15 10.86
N ILE A 234 4.46 -15.51 11.29
CA ILE A 234 5.49 -14.58 11.75
C ILE A 234 6.52 -14.42 10.63
N ALA A 235 6.66 -13.22 10.08
CA ALA A 235 7.61 -12.90 9.02
C ALA A 235 8.76 -12.05 9.58
N GLU A 236 9.93 -12.65 9.76
CA GLU A 236 11.14 -11.91 10.11
C GLU A 236 11.74 -11.30 8.85
N THR A 237 12.06 -10.00 8.89
CA THR A 237 12.47 -9.29 7.69
C THR A 237 13.39 -8.11 7.99
N ALA A 238 14.47 -8.00 7.21
CA ALA A 238 15.41 -6.89 7.31
C ALA A 238 14.99 -5.68 6.44
N SER A 239 14.54 -5.93 5.20
CA SER A 239 14.15 -4.90 4.22
C SER A 239 12.63 -4.81 3.98
N GLY A 240 11.85 -5.65 4.66
CA GLY A 240 10.41 -5.80 4.45
C GLY A 240 10.02 -6.69 3.27
N LYS A 241 10.96 -7.16 2.43
CA LYS A 241 10.65 -7.94 1.22
C LYS A 241 9.94 -9.27 1.54
N THR A 242 10.42 -10.01 2.52
CA THR A 242 9.81 -11.28 2.99
C THR A 242 8.36 -11.06 3.40
N ALA A 243 8.13 -10.03 4.20
CA ALA A 243 6.82 -9.68 4.71
C ALA A 243 5.85 -9.26 3.58
N ARG A 244 6.32 -8.43 2.64
CA ARG A 244 5.52 -8.04 1.47
C ARG A 244 5.21 -9.22 0.54
N ASN A 245 6.15 -10.13 0.33
CA ASN A 245 5.91 -11.33 -0.46
C ASN A 245 4.80 -12.20 0.15
N ILE A 246 4.78 -12.37 1.47
CA ILE A 246 3.71 -13.10 2.17
C ILE A 246 2.39 -12.34 2.03
N ALA A 247 2.38 -11.03 2.32
CA ALA A 247 1.17 -10.22 2.25
C ALA A 247 0.57 -10.15 0.83
N ALA A 248 1.40 -10.17 -0.21
CA ALA A 248 0.98 -10.15 -1.61
C ALA A 248 0.10 -11.33 -2.01
N HIS A 249 0.26 -12.48 -1.34
CA HIS A 249 -0.58 -13.66 -1.53
C HIS A 249 -1.93 -13.58 -0.79
N ARG A 250 -2.20 -12.47 -0.10
CA ARG A 250 -3.44 -12.18 0.64
C ARG A 250 -3.88 -13.35 1.55
N PRO A 251 -3.01 -13.84 2.46
CA PRO A 251 -3.37 -14.93 3.37
C PRO A 251 -4.59 -14.54 4.21
N GLN A 252 -5.45 -15.54 4.51
CA GLN A 252 -6.64 -15.38 5.35
C GLN A 252 -6.33 -15.44 6.86
N MET A 253 -5.05 -15.40 7.23
CA MET A 253 -4.61 -15.33 8.62
C MET A 253 -3.74 -14.09 8.87
N PRO A 254 -3.68 -13.60 10.12
CA PRO A 254 -2.84 -12.47 10.49
C PRO A 254 -1.36 -12.70 10.18
N ILE A 255 -0.67 -11.63 9.78
CA ILE A 255 0.78 -11.60 9.58
C ILE A 255 1.41 -10.71 10.64
N ILE A 256 2.34 -11.25 11.42
CA ILE A 256 3.18 -10.47 12.32
C ILE A 256 4.54 -10.27 11.67
N MET A 257 4.90 -9.02 11.41
CA MET A 257 6.15 -8.68 10.75
C MET A 257 7.16 -8.23 11.80
N ALA A 258 8.24 -8.97 11.96
CA ALA A 258 9.29 -8.68 12.92
C ALA A 258 10.54 -8.16 12.20
N THR A 259 11.07 -7.04 12.66
CA THR A 259 12.27 -6.44 12.06
C THR A 259 13.13 -5.78 13.13
N THR A 260 14.42 -5.61 12.83
CA THR A 260 15.36 -4.87 13.65
C THR A 260 15.68 -3.48 13.10
N ASN A 261 14.94 -3.03 12.09
CA ASN A 261 15.01 -1.67 11.58
C ASN A 261 13.70 -0.94 11.88
N GLN A 262 13.79 0.14 12.66
CA GLN A 262 12.62 0.90 13.09
C GLN A 262 11.86 1.52 11.91
N GLN A 263 12.58 2.09 10.94
CA GLN A 263 11.97 2.68 9.74
C GLN A 263 11.28 1.59 8.90
N VAL A 264 11.87 0.40 8.78
CA VAL A 264 11.22 -0.72 8.10
C VAL A 264 9.94 -1.16 8.83
N ALA A 265 9.92 -1.14 10.17
CA ALA A 265 8.69 -1.43 10.92
C ALA A 265 7.59 -0.39 10.61
N GLN A 266 7.94 0.89 10.52
CA GLN A 266 7.01 1.96 10.16
C GLN A 266 6.53 1.81 8.72
N GLN A 267 7.43 1.54 7.78
CA GLN A 267 7.10 1.27 6.37
C GLN A 267 6.14 0.09 6.24
N LEU A 268 6.33 -0.98 7.00
CA LEU A 268 5.46 -2.16 6.95
C LEU A 268 4.06 -1.92 7.54
N ALA A 269 3.80 -0.81 8.22
CA ALA A 269 2.51 -0.54 8.86
C ALA A 269 1.33 -0.40 7.87
N VAL A 270 1.62 -0.13 6.60
CA VAL A 270 0.63 0.01 5.51
C VAL A 270 0.50 -1.24 4.64
N VAL A 271 1.19 -2.34 4.98
CA VAL A 271 1.13 -3.59 4.23
C VAL A 271 -0.09 -4.41 4.67
N TYR A 272 -0.77 -5.03 3.70
CA TYR A 272 -1.99 -5.82 3.91
C TYR A 272 -1.91 -6.83 5.07
N GLY A 273 -2.99 -6.92 5.85
CA GLY A 273 -3.24 -8.00 6.82
C GLY A 273 -2.20 -8.11 7.93
N SER A 274 -1.47 -7.03 8.22
CA SER A 274 -0.25 -7.11 8.99
C SER A 274 -0.20 -6.25 10.25
N LYS A 275 0.66 -6.69 11.17
CA LYS A 275 1.13 -5.90 12.30
C LYS A 275 2.64 -5.97 12.36
N SER A 276 3.31 -4.82 12.23
CA SER A 276 4.77 -4.74 12.31
C SER A 276 5.26 -4.44 13.73
N TYR A 277 6.41 -4.98 14.08
CA TYR A 277 7.12 -4.73 15.33
C TYR A 277 8.62 -4.58 15.11
N TYR A 278 9.18 -3.56 15.74
CA TYR A 278 10.61 -3.39 15.91
C TYR A 278 11.10 -4.17 17.14
N PHE A 279 12.20 -4.89 16.97
CA PHE A 279 12.95 -5.57 18.02
C PHE A 279 14.43 -5.20 17.93
N GLN A 280 15.14 -5.20 19.05
CA GLN A 280 16.58 -4.88 19.06
C GLN A 280 17.44 -6.09 18.67
N ASP A 281 17.00 -7.30 19.04
CA ASP A 281 17.77 -8.54 18.87
C ASP A 281 17.28 -9.30 17.63
N ALA A 282 18.12 -9.33 16.59
CA ALA A 282 17.78 -9.98 15.32
C ALA A 282 17.62 -11.50 15.45
N GLU A 283 18.39 -12.15 16.33
CA GLU A 283 18.35 -13.60 16.49
C GLU A 283 17.08 -14.07 17.22
N LYS A 284 16.46 -13.16 17.97
CA LYS A 284 15.26 -13.45 18.77
C LYS A 284 14.00 -12.75 18.26
N ALA A 285 14.07 -11.99 17.17
CA ALA A 285 12.96 -11.16 16.71
C ALA A 285 11.66 -11.96 16.50
N GLY A 286 11.73 -13.11 15.83
CA GLY A 286 10.56 -14.00 15.66
C GLY A 286 10.01 -14.55 16.98
N LEU A 287 10.89 -14.93 17.92
CA LEU A 287 10.47 -15.44 19.23
C LEU A 287 9.86 -14.34 20.11
N GLN A 288 10.44 -13.15 20.08
CA GLN A 288 9.90 -11.98 20.78
C GLN A 288 8.55 -11.55 20.18
N ALA A 289 8.36 -11.71 18.87
CA ALA A 289 7.07 -11.50 18.23
C ALA A 289 6.00 -12.46 18.74
N VAL A 290 6.33 -13.75 18.88
CA VAL A 290 5.43 -14.76 19.48
C VAL A 290 5.08 -14.39 20.92
N GLN A 291 6.08 -14.11 21.77
CA GLN A 291 5.86 -13.72 23.17
C GLN A 291 4.97 -12.47 23.27
N LYS A 292 5.22 -11.46 22.44
CA LYS A 292 4.42 -10.24 22.40
C LYS A 292 2.98 -10.48 21.96
N GLN A 293 2.72 -11.47 21.11
CA GLN A 293 1.35 -11.86 20.78
C GLN A 293 0.68 -12.64 21.92
N GLN A 294 1.41 -13.48 22.66
CA GLN A 294 0.88 -14.11 23.88
C GLN A 294 0.49 -13.06 24.93
N GLU A 295 1.35 -12.09 25.20
CA GLU A 295 1.08 -10.99 26.15
C GLU A 295 -0.14 -10.15 25.77
N LYS A 296 -0.42 -10.01 24.47
CA LYS A 296 -1.57 -9.27 23.95
C LYS A 296 -2.85 -10.12 23.86
N GLY A 297 -2.80 -11.40 24.22
CA GLY A 297 -3.90 -12.34 24.11
C GLY A 297 -4.23 -12.76 22.68
N GLY A 298 -3.29 -12.60 21.75
CA GLY A 298 -3.42 -13.06 20.36
C GLY A 298 -2.89 -14.48 20.12
N LEU A 299 -2.24 -15.09 21.11
CA LEU A 299 -1.77 -16.47 21.07
C LEU A 299 -1.95 -17.12 22.45
N GLU A 300 -2.42 -18.36 22.46
CA GLU A 300 -2.56 -19.22 23.64
C GLU A 300 -1.61 -20.42 23.56
N PRO A 301 -1.21 -21.01 24.70
CA PRO A 301 -0.47 -22.28 24.72
C PRO A 301 -1.17 -23.36 23.88
N GLY A 302 -0.41 -24.07 23.06
CA GLY A 302 -0.92 -25.08 22.11
C GLY A 302 -1.29 -24.53 20.73
N ASN A 303 -1.37 -23.20 20.53
CA ASN A 303 -1.52 -22.64 19.19
C ASN A 303 -0.27 -22.93 18.34
N LEU A 304 -0.46 -23.16 17.04
CA LEU A 304 0.62 -23.28 16.08
C LEU A 304 0.86 -21.93 15.38
N VAL A 305 2.12 -21.59 15.16
CA VAL A 305 2.54 -20.46 14.33
C VAL A 305 3.55 -20.91 13.29
N VAL A 306 3.52 -20.29 12.12
CA VAL A 306 4.51 -20.52 11.05
C VAL A 306 5.44 -19.31 10.97
N LEU A 307 6.73 -19.54 11.20
CA LEU A 307 7.77 -18.52 11.09
C LEU A 307 8.45 -18.62 9.72
N THR A 308 8.79 -17.46 9.15
CA THR A 308 9.60 -17.34 7.93
C THR A 308 10.74 -16.36 8.16
N TYR A 309 11.95 -16.78 7.85
CA TYR A 309 13.17 -15.99 8.07
C TYR A 309 14.30 -16.46 7.14
N GLY A 310 15.44 -15.75 7.16
CA GLY A 310 16.66 -16.16 6.46
C GLY A 310 17.73 -16.65 7.43
N GLU A 311 18.62 -17.54 6.98
CA GLU A 311 19.69 -18.12 7.80
C GLU A 311 20.55 -17.07 8.53
N TYR A 312 20.76 -15.90 7.92
CA TYR A 312 21.52 -14.78 8.49
C TYR A 312 20.59 -13.69 9.04
N PRO A 313 20.40 -13.59 10.37
CA PRO A 313 19.48 -12.62 10.97
C PRO A 313 19.88 -11.17 10.65
N GLY A 314 18.90 -10.34 10.27
CA GLY A 314 19.12 -8.93 9.97
C GLY A 314 19.74 -8.64 8.58
N VAL A 315 20.06 -9.68 7.79
CA VAL A 315 20.61 -9.52 6.43
C VAL A 315 19.49 -9.55 5.40
N ALA A 316 19.48 -8.59 4.46
CA ALA A 316 18.49 -8.54 3.40
C ALA A 316 18.77 -9.57 2.28
N GLY A 317 17.70 -10.10 1.68
CA GLY A 317 17.79 -10.88 0.43
C GLY A 317 17.91 -12.40 0.56
N GLY A 318 17.95 -12.95 1.79
CA GLY A 318 18.25 -14.37 2.02
C GLY A 318 17.16 -15.19 2.73
N THR A 319 15.87 -14.92 2.53
CA THR A 319 14.83 -15.80 3.10
C THR A 319 14.91 -17.20 2.50
N ASP A 320 15.06 -18.20 3.35
CA ASP A 320 15.28 -19.60 2.98
C ASP A 320 14.59 -20.60 3.92
N THR A 321 14.05 -20.13 5.06
CA THR A 321 13.59 -20.99 6.15
C THR A 321 12.10 -20.80 6.42
N ILE A 322 11.39 -21.93 6.60
CA ILE A 322 10.04 -22.01 7.14
C ILE A 322 10.10 -22.90 8.38
N LYS A 323 9.57 -22.42 9.51
CA LYS A 323 9.59 -23.15 10.78
C LYS A 323 8.21 -23.15 11.42
N VAL A 324 7.69 -24.34 11.72
CA VAL A 324 6.48 -24.49 12.53
C VAL A 324 6.86 -24.49 14.00
N ARG A 325 6.09 -23.78 14.82
CA ARG A 325 6.28 -23.73 16.27
C ARG A 325 4.95 -23.86 16.99
N GLU A 326 4.91 -24.71 18.00
CA GLU A 326 3.84 -24.72 18.99
C GLU A 326 4.16 -23.72 20.12
N VAL A 327 3.20 -22.87 20.42
CA VAL A 327 3.27 -21.89 21.49
C VAL A 327 3.24 -22.61 22.83
N GLN A 328 4.17 -22.27 23.71
CA GLN A 328 4.33 -22.85 25.05
C GLN A 328 3.66 -21.96 26.10
#